data_AF-A0A1F6FMJ6-F1
#
_entry.id   AF-A0A1F6FMJ6-F1
#
_cell.length_a   1.000
_cell.length_b   1.000
_cell.length_c   1.000
_cell.angle_alpha   90.00
_cell.angle_beta   90.00
_cell.angle_gamma   90.00
#
_symmetry.space_group_name_H-M   'P 1'
#
loop_
_entity.id
_entity.type
_entity.pdbx_description
1 polymer ?
#
loop_
_entity_poly.entity_id
_entity_poly.type
_entity_poly.pdbx_seq_one_letter_code
_entity_poly.pdbx_strand_id
1 'polypeptide(L)'
;MGLFDFIFGTTNKRTVTFGDKSKLTRQDVIDWVWHMQSLNSQQKQVVKEELFKYLDDGGVTAFEYREAVSKLAKKRVELGLSEIDIKNLKSVL
;
A
#
# COMPACT_ATOMS: atom_id res chain seq x y z
N MET A 1 23.68 21.38 2.12
CA MET A 1 23.49 20.31 1.10
C MET A 1 23.30 19.01 1.86
N GLY A 2 22.09 18.47 1.85
CA GLY A 2 21.78 17.21 2.53
C GLY A 2 20.74 16.45 1.72
N LEU A 3 21.20 15.39 1.04
CA LEU A 3 20.56 14.11 0.66
C LEU A 3 19.02 14.03 0.53
N PHE A 4 18.37 15.08 0.01
CA PHE A 4 16.95 15.08 -0.36
C PHE A 4 16.78 15.48 -1.82
N ASP A 5 17.66 14.99 -2.70
CA ASP A 5 17.41 15.03 -4.14
C ASP A 5 16.72 13.72 -4.56
N PHE A 6 15.40 13.74 -4.73
CA PHE A 6 14.75 14.06 -6.00
C PHE A 6 14.89 12.95 -7.06
N ILE A 7 14.27 11.78 -6.83
CA ILE A 7 13.80 10.94 -7.93
C ILE A 7 12.42 10.36 -7.57
N PHE A 8 11.39 11.20 -7.55
CA PHE A 8 10.08 10.77 -8.03
C PHE A 8 9.84 11.52 -9.33
N GLY A 9 10.51 11.04 -10.38
CA GLY A 9 10.16 11.38 -11.74
C GLY A 9 8.67 11.18 -11.91
N THR A 10 8.00 12.21 -12.41
CA THR A 10 6.60 12.24 -12.82
C THR A 10 6.37 11.35 -14.04
N THR A 11 6.82 10.09 -13.97
CA THR A 11 6.25 9.04 -14.79
C THR A 11 4.91 8.75 -14.15
N ASN A 12 3.85 8.88 -14.93
CA ASN A 12 2.52 8.37 -14.59
C ASN A 12 2.67 6.84 -14.44
N LYS A 13 3.24 6.39 -13.32
CA LYS A 13 3.51 4.99 -13.04
C LYS A 13 2.15 4.37 -12.84
N ARG A 14 1.69 3.69 -13.88
CA ARG A 14 0.55 2.80 -13.83
C ARG A 14 0.67 1.99 -12.54
N THR A 15 -0.35 2.05 -11.68
CA THR A 15 -0.38 1.22 -10.48
C THR A 15 -0.16 -0.24 -10.91
N VAL A 16 0.88 -0.87 -10.38
CA VAL A 16 1.13 -2.29 -10.59
C VAL A 16 0.21 -3.07 -9.66
N THR A 17 -0.56 -4.00 -10.23
CA THR A 17 -1.51 -4.84 -9.51
C THR A 17 -1.10 -6.32 -9.58
N PHE A 18 -1.81 -7.19 -8.84
CA PHE A 18 -1.62 -8.64 -8.97
C PHE A 18 -2.07 -9.21 -10.33
N GLY A 19 -2.78 -8.42 -11.14
CA GLY A 19 -3.02 -8.75 -12.55
C GLY A 19 -1.78 -8.60 -13.44
N ASP A 20 -0.81 -7.76 -13.04
CA ASP A 20 0.41 -7.48 -13.80
C ASP A 20 1.59 -8.37 -13.38
N LYS A 21 1.62 -8.82 -12.11
CA LYS A 21 2.70 -9.62 -11.54
C LYS A 21 2.17 -10.66 -10.54
N SER A 22 2.84 -11.81 -10.46
CA SER A 22 2.53 -12.85 -9.46
C SER A 22 2.90 -12.46 -8.02
N LYS A 23 3.85 -11.52 -7.86
CA LYS A 23 4.25 -10.93 -6.58
C LYS A 23 4.43 -9.42 -6.71
N LEU A 24 3.99 -8.69 -5.69
CA LEU A 24 4.24 -7.25 -5.55
C LEU A 24 5.38 -7.02 -4.57
N THR A 25 6.30 -6.12 -4.92
CA THR A 25 7.34 -5.68 -4.00
C THR A 25 6.79 -4.72 -2.95
N ARG A 26 7.52 -4.50 -1.86
CA ARG A 26 7.21 -3.45 -0.90
C ARG A 26 7.05 -2.07 -1.55
N GLN A 27 7.85 -1.78 -2.58
CA GLN A 27 7.75 -0.51 -3.33
C GLN A 27 6.47 -0.43 -4.15
N ASP A 28 6.07 -1.52 -4.82
CA ASP A 28 4.80 -1.55 -5.57
C ASP A 28 3.61 -1.27 -4.62
N VAL A 29 3.63 -1.83 -3.41
CA VAL A 29 2.60 -1.59 -2.38
C VAL A 29 2.66 -0.16 -1.82
N ILE A 30 3.86 0.39 -1.57
CA ILE A 30 4.01 1.80 -1.17
C ILE A 30 3.41 2.70 -2.23
N ASP A 31 3.82 2.52 -3.48
CA ASP A 31 3.36 3.33 -4.60
C ASP A 31 1.83 3.26 -4.66
N TRP A 32 1.23 2.08 -4.53
CA TRP A 32 -0.23 1.96 -4.47
C TRP A 32 -0.88 2.79 -3.36
N VAL A 33 -0.44 2.62 -2.11
CA VAL A 33 -0.97 3.37 -0.96
C VAL A 33 -0.78 4.88 -1.14
N TRP A 34 0.34 5.31 -1.73
CA TRP A 34 0.63 6.72 -1.99
C TRP A 34 -0.28 7.35 -3.03
N HIS A 35 -0.76 6.58 -4.00
CA HIS A 35 -1.69 7.05 -5.03
C HIS A 35 -3.17 6.99 -4.61
N MET A 36 -3.49 6.38 -3.46
CA MET A 36 -4.86 6.37 -2.94
C MET A 36 -5.29 7.80 -2.56
N GLN A 37 -6.35 8.29 -3.20
CA GLN A 37 -6.91 9.62 -2.90
C GLN A 37 -7.78 9.64 -1.64
N SER A 38 -8.30 8.48 -1.21
CA SER A 38 -9.15 8.38 -0.02
C SER A 38 -8.37 8.52 1.28
N LEU A 39 -7.05 8.34 1.25
CA LEU A 39 -6.16 8.48 2.40
C LEU A 39 -5.47 9.85 2.40
N ASN A 40 -5.43 10.51 3.55
CA ASN A 40 -4.54 11.65 3.78
C ASN A 40 -3.10 11.19 4.07
N SER A 41 -2.13 12.10 4.05
CA SER A 41 -0.71 11.77 4.23
C SER A 41 -0.40 11.00 5.52
N GLN A 42 -1.08 11.30 6.62
CA GLN A 42 -0.88 10.61 7.89
C GLN A 42 -1.43 9.18 7.83
N GLN A 43 -2.65 9.01 7.31
CA GLN A 43 -3.24 7.68 7.13
C GLN A 43 -2.41 6.82 6.17
N LYS A 44 -1.84 7.42 5.12
CA LYS A 44 -0.93 6.71 4.21
C LYS A 44 0.30 6.18 4.93
N GLN A 45 0.91 6.96 5.83
CA GLN A 45 2.03 6.49 6.67
C GLN A 45 1.61 5.32 7.57
N VAL A 46 0.49 5.45 8.27
CA VAL A 46 -0.04 4.41 9.16
C VAL A 46 -0.33 3.12 8.39
N VAL A 47 -1.00 3.20 7.23
CA VAL A 47 -1.31 2.04 6.38
C VAL A 47 -0.03 1.38 5.89
N LYS A 48 0.95 2.16 5.45
CA LYS A 48 2.26 1.65 5.02
C LYS A 48 2.92 0.87 6.16
N GLU A 49 3.02 1.44 7.34
CA GLU A 49 3.67 0.81 8.50
C GLU A 49 2.95 -0.47 8.92
N GLU A 50 1.62 -0.46 8.97
CA GLU A 50 0.84 -1.65 9.32
C GLU A 50 0.96 -2.75 8.26
N LEU A 51 0.90 -2.41 6.97
CA LEU A 51 1.12 -3.39 5.91
C LEU A 51 2.52 -3.97 6.00
N PHE A 52 3.55 -3.15 6.20
CA PHE A 52 4.94 -3.60 6.22
C PHE A 52 5.27 -4.61 7.32
N LYS A 53 4.50 -4.62 8.42
CA LYS A 53 4.59 -5.66 9.47
C LYS A 53 4.22 -7.05 8.96
N TYR A 54 3.46 -7.14 7.88
CA TYR A 54 2.96 -8.38 7.31
C TYR A 54 3.58 -8.72 5.95
N LEU A 55 4.28 -7.78 5.31
CA LEU A 55 4.86 -7.95 3.97
C LEU A 55 6.34 -8.31 4.05
N ASP A 56 6.72 -9.42 3.44
CA ASP A 56 8.12 -9.85 3.34
C ASP A 56 8.91 -9.02 2.30
N ASP A 57 10.22 -8.92 2.48
CA ASP A 57 11.13 -8.20 1.58
C ASP A 57 11.29 -8.88 0.21
N GLY A 58 11.08 -10.21 0.16
CA GLY A 58 11.14 -11.02 -1.07
C GLY A 58 9.97 -10.87 -2.03
N GLY A 59 9.03 -9.98 -1.74
CA GLY A 59 7.81 -9.77 -2.51
C GLY A 59 6.65 -10.63 -2.02
N VAL A 60 5.46 -10.06 -2.11
CA VAL A 60 4.24 -10.52 -1.47
C VAL A 60 3.31 -11.08 -2.53
N THR A 61 2.72 -12.24 -2.28
CA THR A 61 1.68 -12.84 -3.13
C THR A 61 0.31 -12.19 -2.89
N ALA A 62 -0.62 -12.40 -3.83
CA ALA A 62 -2.00 -11.91 -3.67
C ALA A 62 -2.66 -12.46 -2.39
N PHE A 63 -2.33 -13.69 -2.00
CA PHE A 63 -2.85 -14.32 -0.79
C PHE A 63 -2.34 -13.60 0.48
N GLU A 64 -1.03 -13.43 0.60
CA GLU A 64 -0.41 -12.74 1.75
C GLU A 64 -0.88 -11.29 1.85
N TYR A 65 -1.00 -10.60 0.71
CA TYR A 65 -1.53 -9.24 0.67
C TYR A 65 -3.00 -9.19 1.12
N ARG A 66 -3.84 -10.14 0.66
CA ARG A 66 -5.24 -10.26 1.13
C ARG A 66 -5.31 -10.48 2.63
N GLU A 67 -4.43 -11.30 3.21
CA GLU A 67 -4.37 -11.50 4.66
C GLU A 67 -3.96 -10.21 5.39
N ALA A 68 -2.94 -9.51 4.90
CA ALA A 68 -2.49 -8.23 5.46
C ALA A 68 -3.62 -7.18 5.47
N VAL A 69 -4.31 -7.01 4.33
CA VAL A 69 -5.47 -6.10 4.23
C VAL A 69 -6.61 -6.54 5.14
N SER A 70 -6.84 -7.85 5.30
CA SER A 70 -7.87 -8.36 6.21
C SER A 70 -7.54 -8.07 7.68
N LYS A 71 -6.27 -8.16 8.08
CA LYS A 71 -5.81 -7.77 9.43
C LYS A 71 -5.96 -6.27 9.65
N LEU A 72 -5.59 -5.45 8.65
CA LEU A 72 -5.72 -3.99 8.70
C LEU A 72 -7.19 -3.55 8.76
N ALA A 73 -8.09 -4.23 8.04
CA ALA A 73 -9.53 -4.00 8.07
C ALA A 73 -10.17 -4.23 9.45
N LYS A 74 -9.63 -5.17 10.24
CA LYS A 74 -10.08 -5.42 11.62
C LYS A 74 -9.72 -4.26 12.56
N LYS A 75 -8.58 -3.60 12.31
CA LYS A 75 -8.12 -2.44 13.09
C LYS A 75 -8.53 -1.10 12.49
N ARG A 76 -9.37 -1.08 11.43
CA ARG A 76 -9.67 0.14 10.66
C ARG A 76 -10.11 1.31 11.54
N VAL A 77 -10.92 1.05 12.56
CA VAL A 77 -11.45 2.07 13.47
C VAL A 77 -10.33 2.68 14.33
N GLU A 78 -9.45 1.82 14.87
CA GLU A 78 -8.29 2.23 15.68
C GLU A 78 -7.29 3.06 14.85
N LEU A 79 -7.16 2.73 13.57
CA LEU A 79 -6.25 3.39 12.62
C LEU A 79 -6.89 4.60 11.91
N GLY A 80 -8.14 4.94 12.24
CA GLY A 80 -8.86 6.06 11.62
C GLY A 80 -9.13 5.88 10.11
N LEU A 81 -9.29 4.64 9.65
CA LEU A 81 -9.53 4.28 8.25
C LEU A 81 -11.00 4.03 7.99
N SER A 82 -11.49 4.52 6.86
CA SER A 82 -12.86 4.31 6.40
C SER A 82 -13.03 2.94 5.72
N GLU A 83 -14.28 2.52 5.52
CA GLU A 83 -14.57 1.32 4.73
C GLU A 83 -14.17 1.48 3.26
N ILE A 84 -14.22 2.70 2.73
CA ILE A 84 -13.79 3.04 1.37
C ILE A 84 -12.29 2.79 1.23
N ASP A 85 -11.49 3.15 2.23
CA ASP A 85 -10.05 2.92 2.23
C ASP A 85 -9.73 1.43 2.15
N ILE A 86 -10.41 0.61 2.95
CA ILE A 86 -10.24 -0.84 2.91
C ILE A 86 -10.68 -1.41 1.56
N LYS A 87 -11.77 -0.91 0.99
CA LYS A 87 -12.26 -1.34 -0.33
C LYS A 87 -11.24 -1.01 -1.43
N ASN A 88 -10.65 0.17 -1.39
CA ASN A 88 -9.60 0.59 -2.32
C ASN A 88 -8.34 -0.27 -2.14
N LEU A 89 -7.92 -0.57 -0.91
CA LEU A 89 -6.79 -1.47 -0.68
C LEU A 89 -7.01 -2.87 -1.28
N LYS A 90 -8.25 -3.37 -1.24
CA LYS A 90 -8.62 -4.68 -1.82
C LYS A 90 -8.68 -4.68 -3.35
N SER A 91 -8.81 -3.54 -4.02
CA SER A 91 -8.95 -3.51 -5.48
C SER A 91 -7.64 -3.78 -6.23
N VAL A 92 -6.52 -3.93 -5.51
CA VAL A 92 -5.22 -4.32 -6.09
C VAL A 92 -5.12 -5.83 -6.34
N LEU A 93 -5.97 -6.62 -5.68
CA LEU A 93 -6.12 -8.07 -5.85
C LEU A 93 -6.82 -8.40 -7.16
#